data_AF-D0SDI6-F1
#
_entry.id   AF-D0SDI6-F1
#
_cell.length_a   1.000
_cell.length_b   1.000
_cell.length_c   1.000
_cell.angle_alpha   90.00
_cell.angle_beta   90.00
_cell.angle_gamma   90.00
#
_symmetry.space_group_name_H-M   'P 1'
#
loop_
_entity.id
_entity.type
_entity.pdbx_description
1 polymer ?
#
loop_
_entity_poly.entity_id
_entity_poly.type
_entity_poly.pdbx_seq_one_letter_code
_entity_poly.pdbx_strand_id
1 'polypeptide(L)'
;MMQDLICYKELPVWTAQAIPQGFKNQHNTKAGTWAKLKIYQGELSFAFLDEAGQVQSEHLFTPEQQPPFIQPQAWHKIVSTSDDIECQLQFYCTPQDYFYKKYQLSPTHSEILAAMPYLHGGQALDVGCGQGRNSLYLSQQGFEVDAWDVNPQSLQKLQQIIEAEGIQKIHLQQRDLNADPSITGRYDFICCTVVMMFLEAPTVKPLIAQMQQATNVNGFNLIVCAMDTDDIPVQPDFPFAFKAGELSALYDGWNIVKYNEDIGELHRVDKQGNRIRQHFATLFAQRV
;
A
#
# COMPACT_ATOMS: atom_id res chain seq x y z
N MET A 1 7.33 -18.07 -12.60
CA MET A 1 8.17 -16.88 -12.37
C MET A 1 8.33 -16.75 -10.87
N MET A 2 9.56 -16.65 -10.36
CA MET A 2 9.80 -16.43 -8.94
C MET A 2 9.24 -15.04 -8.64
N GLN A 3 8.24 -14.94 -7.75
CA GLN A 3 7.71 -13.64 -7.34
C GLN A 3 8.86 -12.84 -6.72
N ASP A 4 9.02 -11.58 -7.12
CA ASP A 4 9.90 -10.64 -6.44
C ASP A 4 9.34 -10.44 -5.03
N LEU A 5 9.88 -11.16 -4.05
CA LEU A 5 9.44 -11.13 -2.66
C LEU A 5 10.45 -10.34 -1.82
N ILE A 6 9.95 -9.47 -0.94
CA ILE A 6 10.77 -8.65 -0.04
C ILE A 6 10.51 -9.08 1.40
N CYS A 7 11.59 -9.28 2.17
CA CYS A 7 11.52 -9.56 3.60
C CYS A 7 11.04 -8.31 4.34
N TYR A 8 9.92 -8.40 5.06
CA TYR A 8 9.37 -7.28 5.83
C TYR A 8 9.48 -7.47 7.34
N LYS A 9 9.75 -8.69 7.79
CA LYS A 9 9.93 -9.02 9.20
C LYS A 9 10.85 -10.21 9.37
N GLU A 10 11.85 -10.06 10.23
CA GLU A 10 12.75 -11.12 10.63
C GLU A 10 12.61 -11.37 12.13
N LEU A 11 12.54 -12.64 12.53
CA LEU A 11 12.56 -13.03 13.94
C LEU A 11 14.01 -13.35 14.38
N PRO A 12 14.31 -13.33 15.69
CA PRO A 12 15.61 -13.79 16.19
C PRO A 12 15.91 -15.23 15.79
N VAL A 13 17.20 -15.60 15.83
CA VAL A 13 17.62 -17.00 15.74
C VAL A 13 17.06 -17.77 16.95
N TRP A 14 16.55 -18.97 16.70
CA TRP A 14 15.99 -19.86 17.70
C TRP A 14 16.85 -21.11 17.87
N THR A 15 17.14 -21.42 19.13
CA THR A 15 17.60 -22.73 19.57
C THR A 15 16.40 -23.64 19.89
N ALA A 16 16.63 -24.94 20.15
CA ALA A 16 15.57 -25.91 20.46
C ALA A 16 14.59 -25.43 21.55
N GLN A 17 15.11 -24.76 22.59
CA GLN A 17 14.32 -24.27 23.73
C GLN A 17 13.67 -22.91 23.46
N ALA A 18 14.18 -22.15 22.48
CA ALA A 18 13.70 -20.80 22.16
C ALA A 18 12.63 -20.76 21.06
N ILE A 19 12.40 -21.87 20.34
CA ILE A 19 11.32 -21.95 19.33
C ILE A 19 9.96 -21.72 20.02
N PRO A 20 9.20 -20.67 19.64
CA PRO A 20 7.94 -20.36 20.28
C PRO A 20 6.90 -21.49 20.07
N GLN A 21 6.15 -21.81 21.11
CA GLN A 21 5.19 -22.92 21.09
C GLN A 21 4.14 -22.80 19.98
N GLY A 22 3.78 -21.57 19.59
CA GLY A 22 2.85 -21.32 18.49
C GLY A 22 3.29 -21.95 17.16
N PHE A 23 4.60 -22.01 16.90
CA PHE A 23 5.13 -22.61 15.67
C PHE A 23 5.19 -24.15 15.71
N LYS A 24 5.05 -24.75 16.91
CA LYS A 24 4.94 -26.20 17.11
C LYS A 24 3.49 -26.70 16.99
N ASN A 25 2.53 -25.77 17.11
CA ASN A 25 1.11 -26.04 16.90
C ASN A 25 0.73 -25.80 15.43
N GLN A 26 -0.42 -26.33 14.98
CA GLN A 26 -0.95 -26.04 13.65
C GLN A 26 -1.25 -24.54 13.51
N HIS A 27 -0.68 -23.91 12.50
CA HIS A 27 -0.89 -22.51 12.17
C HIS A 27 -0.66 -22.27 10.67
N ASN A 28 -0.95 -21.06 10.21
CA ASN A 28 -0.60 -20.61 8.87
C ASN A 28 -0.21 -19.12 8.88
N THR A 29 0.29 -18.63 7.76
CA THR A 29 0.49 -17.20 7.53
C THR A 29 -0.76 -16.57 6.92
N LYS A 30 -0.94 -15.27 7.13
CA LYS A 30 -2.02 -14.50 6.49
C LYS A 30 -1.86 -14.50 4.96
N ALA A 31 -2.95 -14.23 4.22
CA ALA A 31 -2.90 -13.97 2.79
C ALA A 31 -1.82 -12.91 2.44
N GLY A 32 -1.09 -13.12 1.35
CA GLY A 32 0.02 -12.26 0.92
C GLY A 32 1.27 -12.29 1.82
N THR A 33 1.38 -13.26 2.74
CA THR A 33 2.59 -13.45 3.57
C THR A 33 3.20 -14.82 3.31
N TRP A 34 4.39 -14.83 2.72
CA TRP A 34 5.25 -16.00 2.63
C TRP A 34 6.13 -16.07 3.88
N ALA A 35 6.50 -17.27 4.30
CA ALA A 35 7.51 -17.45 5.33
C ALA A 35 8.69 -18.23 4.78
N LYS A 36 9.89 -17.88 5.23
CA LYS A 36 11.12 -18.57 4.92
C LYS A 36 11.80 -18.96 6.22
N LEU A 37 11.85 -20.26 6.46
CA LEU A 37 12.62 -20.83 7.54
C LEU A 37 14.03 -21.12 7.01
N LYS A 38 15.04 -20.66 7.72
CA LYS A 38 16.45 -20.93 7.41
C LYS A 38 17.06 -21.73 8.54
N ILE A 39 17.68 -22.86 8.20
CA ILE A 39 18.38 -23.73 9.14
C ILE A 39 19.88 -23.40 9.08
N TYR A 40 20.47 -23.03 10.20
CA TYR A 40 21.91 -22.73 10.32
C TYR A 40 22.69 -23.93 10.85
N GLN A 41 22.10 -24.71 11.77
CA GLN A 41 22.69 -25.89 12.37
C GLN A 41 21.59 -26.89 12.75
N GLY A 42 21.93 -28.18 12.83
CA GLY A 42 21.04 -29.23 13.33
C GLY A 42 19.97 -29.65 12.32
N GLU A 43 18.92 -30.28 12.85
CA GLU A 43 17.84 -30.86 12.05
C GLU A 43 16.47 -30.36 12.53
N LEU A 44 15.54 -30.17 11.59
CA LEU A 44 14.17 -29.76 11.89
C LEU A 44 13.18 -30.58 11.08
N SER A 45 12.28 -31.30 11.78
CA SER A 45 11.13 -31.94 11.15
C SER A 45 9.96 -30.97 11.05
N PHE A 46 9.36 -30.90 9.87
CA PHE A 46 8.32 -29.95 9.52
C PHE A 46 7.17 -30.63 8.78
N ALA A 47 5.94 -30.38 9.20
CA ALA A 47 4.74 -30.96 8.59
C ALA A 47 3.88 -29.90 7.92
N PHE A 48 3.40 -30.21 6.72
CA PHE A 48 2.27 -29.53 6.09
C PHE A 48 0.98 -30.26 6.42
N LEU A 49 -0.06 -29.51 6.74
CA LEU A 49 -1.36 -30.03 7.15
C LEU A 49 -2.47 -29.50 6.25
N ASP A 50 -3.65 -30.10 6.34
CA ASP A 50 -4.89 -29.47 5.92
C ASP A 50 -5.49 -28.59 7.02
N GLU A 51 -6.65 -27.99 6.76
CA GLU A 51 -7.36 -27.14 7.73
C GLU A 51 -7.85 -27.95 8.95
N ALA A 52 -8.16 -29.24 8.78
CA ALA A 52 -8.58 -30.12 9.86
C ALA A 52 -7.40 -30.62 10.74
N GLY A 53 -6.17 -30.28 10.37
CA GLY A 53 -4.96 -30.66 11.10
C GLY A 53 -4.42 -32.05 10.76
N GLN A 54 -4.86 -32.66 9.67
CA GLN A 54 -4.28 -33.91 9.19
C GLN A 54 -2.97 -33.65 8.46
N VAL A 55 -1.93 -34.40 8.81
CA VAL A 55 -0.61 -34.28 8.17
C VAL A 55 -0.70 -34.79 6.73
N GLN A 56 -0.42 -33.90 5.79
CA GLN A 56 -0.39 -34.19 4.35
C GLN A 56 1.00 -34.63 3.91
N SER A 57 2.05 -34.05 4.51
CA SER A 57 3.44 -34.46 4.31
C SER A 57 4.33 -33.99 5.47
N GLU A 58 5.42 -34.70 5.71
CA GLU A 58 6.44 -34.37 6.70
C GLU A 58 7.82 -34.44 6.05
N HIS A 59 8.67 -33.47 6.36
CA HIS A 59 9.98 -33.28 5.74
C HIS A 59 11.02 -33.00 6.81
N LEU A 60 12.21 -33.57 6.65
CA LEU A 60 13.39 -33.23 7.47
C LEU A 60 14.23 -32.19 6.72
N PHE A 61 14.59 -31.11 7.40
CA PHE A 61 15.41 -30.04 6.86
C PHE A 61 16.70 -29.86 7.67
N THR A 62 17.78 -29.50 6.97
CA THR A 62 19.14 -29.35 7.48
C THR A 62 19.80 -28.11 6.84
N PRO A 63 21.02 -27.71 7.26
CA PRO A 63 21.76 -26.64 6.59
C PRO A 63 21.96 -26.89 5.08
N GLU A 64 22.15 -28.14 4.68
CA GLU A 64 22.35 -28.59 3.29
C GLU A 64 21.02 -28.74 2.53
N GLN A 65 19.93 -29.04 3.25
CA GLN A 65 18.59 -29.22 2.69
C GLN A 65 17.62 -28.21 3.31
N GLN A 66 17.62 -26.99 2.76
CA GLN A 66 16.80 -25.89 3.28
C GLN A 66 15.31 -26.06 2.94
N PRO A 67 14.40 -25.59 3.83
CA PRO A 67 12.98 -25.51 3.52
C PRO A 67 12.72 -24.57 2.33
N PRO A 68 11.73 -24.88 1.47
CA PRO A 68 11.24 -23.93 0.49
C PRO A 68 10.48 -22.78 1.18
N PHE A 69 10.11 -21.76 0.41
CA PHE A 69 9.14 -20.77 0.88
C PHE A 69 7.80 -21.44 1.22
N ILE A 70 7.33 -21.18 2.43
CA ILE A 70 6.00 -21.55 2.89
C ILE A 70 5.01 -20.56 2.27
N GLN A 71 4.03 -21.10 1.55
CA GLN A 71 3.03 -20.30 0.83
C GLN A 71 2.01 -19.66 1.80
N PRO A 72 1.43 -18.50 1.44
CA PRO A 72 0.36 -17.88 2.20
C PRO A 72 -0.78 -18.86 2.48
N GLN A 73 -1.28 -18.84 3.72
CA GLN A 73 -2.40 -19.67 4.19
C GLN A 73 -2.16 -21.18 4.17
N ALA A 74 -0.96 -21.66 3.81
CA ALA A 74 -0.61 -23.07 3.95
C ALA A 74 -0.52 -23.45 5.43
N TRP A 75 -1.31 -24.45 5.86
CA TRP A 75 -1.27 -24.97 7.23
C TRP A 75 0.00 -25.79 7.44
N HIS A 76 0.73 -25.47 8.51
CA HIS A 76 2.01 -26.11 8.83
C HIS A 76 2.32 -26.11 10.33
N LYS A 77 3.31 -26.90 10.73
CA LYS A 77 3.92 -26.87 12.07
C LYS A 77 5.33 -27.45 12.06
N ILE A 78 6.14 -27.02 13.04
CA ILE A 78 7.39 -27.70 13.40
C ILE A 78 7.04 -28.92 14.26
N VAL A 79 7.45 -30.11 13.85
CA VAL A 79 7.14 -31.37 14.53
C VAL A 79 8.16 -31.62 15.64
N SER A 80 9.44 -31.55 15.31
CA SER A 80 10.56 -31.79 16.22
C SER A 80 11.83 -31.13 15.70
N THR A 81 12.85 -31.05 16.55
CA THR A 81 14.18 -30.54 16.19
C THR A 81 15.26 -31.37 16.88
N SER A 82 16.48 -31.34 16.37
CA SER A 82 17.66 -31.75 17.15
C SER A 82 17.91 -30.77 18.32
N ASP A 83 18.69 -31.21 19.31
CA ASP A 83 19.02 -30.38 20.48
C ASP A 83 19.90 -29.18 20.12
N ASP A 84 20.70 -29.30 19.07
CA ASP A 84 21.65 -28.30 18.57
C ASP A 84 21.10 -27.42 17.43
N ILE A 85 19.79 -27.48 17.16
CA ILE A 85 19.15 -26.68 16.11
C ILE A 85 19.45 -25.19 16.31
N GLU A 86 19.84 -24.52 15.23
CA GLU A 86 19.79 -23.08 15.11
C GLU A 86 19.02 -22.74 13.84
N CYS A 87 17.91 -22.02 13.97
CA CYS A 87 17.08 -21.65 12.82
C CYS A 87 16.49 -20.26 12.96
N GLN A 88 16.04 -19.67 11.85
CA GLN A 88 15.44 -18.35 11.86
C GLN A 88 14.28 -18.28 10.88
N LEU A 89 13.21 -17.61 11.32
CA LEU A 89 12.03 -17.39 10.50
C LEU A 89 11.97 -15.93 10.02
N GLN A 90 11.82 -15.78 8.72
CA GLN A 90 11.61 -14.50 8.04
C GLN A 90 10.25 -14.51 7.32
N PHE A 91 9.60 -13.35 7.27
CA PHE A 91 8.35 -13.15 6.56
C PHE A 91 8.55 -12.22 5.37
N TYR A 92 7.98 -12.64 4.25
CA TYR A 92 8.10 -11.98 2.96
C TYR A 92 6.73 -11.63 2.39
N CYS A 93 6.70 -10.59 1.56
CA CYS A 93 5.51 -10.15 0.83
C CYS A 93 5.91 -9.60 -0.53
N THR A 94 4.94 -9.34 -1.39
CA THR A 94 5.16 -8.60 -2.64
C THR A 94 5.48 -7.13 -2.34
N PRO A 95 6.25 -6.42 -3.19
CA PRO A 95 6.68 -5.05 -2.96
C PRO A 95 5.54 -4.09 -2.61
N GLN A 96 4.40 -4.20 -3.31
CA GLN A 96 3.19 -3.41 -3.08
C GLN A 96 2.60 -3.52 -1.65
N ASP A 97 2.88 -4.62 -0.95
CA ASP A 97 2.36 -4.87 0.40
C ASP A 97 3.39 -4.54 1.48
N TYR A 98 4.62 -4.16 1.12
CA TYR A 98 5.74 -4.04 2.07
C TYR A 98 5.45 -3.07 3.21
N PHE A 99 5.10 -1.82 2.89
CA PHE A 99 4.85 -0.80 3.90
C PHE A 99 3.57 -1.09 4.70
N TYR A 100 2.54 -1.65 4.05
CA TYR A 100 1.33 -2.14 4.72
C TYR A 100 1.66 -3.20 5.78
N LYS A 101 2.43 -4.23 5.40
CA LYS A 101 2.78 -5.36 6.28
C LYS A 101 3.74 -4.97 7.39
N LYS A 102 4.76 -4.16 7.08
CA LYS A 102 5.82 -3.78 8.03
C LYS A 102 5.36 -2.70 9.01
N TYR A 103 4.70 -1.67 8.50
CA TYR A 103 4.35 -0.47 9.27
C TYR A 103 2.87 -0.36 9.62
N GLN A 104 2.04 -1.33 9.23
CA GLN A 104 0.61 -1.39 9.52
C GLN A 104 -0.13 -0.15 8.97
N LEU A 105 0.32 0.36 7.82
CA LEU A 105 -0.37 1.41 7.08
C LEU A 105 -1.69 0.89 6.49
N SER A 106 -2.41 1.72 5.74
CA SER A 106 -3.37 1.19 4.76
C SER A 106 -2.62 0.66 3.52
N PRO A 107 -3.13 -0.35 2.80
CA PRO A 107 -2.57 -0.77 1.53
C PRO A 107 -2.48 0.39 0.53
N THR A 108 -1.45 0.39 -0.31
CA THR A 108 -1.32 1.32 -1.45
C THR A 108 -2.61 1.31 -2.26
N HIS A 109 -3.04 2.49 -2.71
CA HIS A 109 -4.30 2.60 -3.43
C HIS A 109 -4.26 1.73 -4.70
N SER A 110 -5.31 0.94 -4.98
CA SER A 110 -5.35 0.03 -6.13
C SER A 110 -5.15 0.75 -7.46
N GLU A 111 -5.66 1.96 -7.59
CA GLU A 111 -5.47 2.81 -8.78
C GLU A 111 -4.01 3.26 -8.99
N ILE A 112 -3.22 3.38 -7.92
CA ILE A 112 -1.77 3.62 -8.04
C ILE A 112 -1.13 2.37 -8.65
N LEU A 113 -1.46 1.18 -8.16
CA LEU A 113 -0.95 -0.09 -8.70
C LEU A 113 -1.34 -0.29 -10.17
N ALA A 114 -2.59 0.03 -10.52
CA ALA A 114 -3.10 -0.08 -11.88
C ALA A 114 -2.46 0.93 -12.85
N ALA A 115 -2.00 2.08 -12.35
CA ALA A 115 -1.30 3.09 -13.15
C ALA A 115 0.17 2.71 -13.44
N MET A 116 0.81 1.86 -12.62
CA MET A 116 2.24 1.55 -12.74
C MET A 116 2.72 1.13 -14.14
N PRO A 117 1.98 0.33 -14.94
CA PRO A 117 2.41 -0.02 -16.30
C PRO A 117 2.60 1.17 -17.25
N TYR A 118 1.99 2.32 -16.95
CA TYR A 118 2.09 3.55 -17.74
C TYR A 118 3.18 4.50 -17.24
N LEU A 119 3.77 4.20 -16.09
CA LEU A 119 4.64 5.09 -15.35
C LEU A 119 6.09 4.59 -15.43
N HIS A 120 7.03 5.51 -15.60
CA HIS A 120 8.45 5.20 -15.86
C HIS A 120 9.40 5.83 -14.84
N GLY A 121 8.90 6.16 -13.64
CA GLY A 121 9.62 6.96 -12.65
C GLY A 121 9.61 8.46 -12.97
N GLY A 122 10.50 9.21 -12.34
CA GLY A 122 10.58 10.67 -12.47
C GLY A 122 10.17 11.42 -11.21
N GLN A 123 9.70 12.64 -11.37
CA GLN A 123 9.19 13.47 -10.27
C GLN A 123 7.70 13.17 -10.05
N ALA A 124 7.32 12.85 -8.81
CA ALA A 124 5.93 12.65 -8.42
C ALA A 124 5.50 13.63 -7.32
N LEU A 125 4.22 14.00 -7.33
CA LEU A 125 3.57 14.75 -6.27
C LEU A 125 2.38 13.95 -5.72
N ASP A 126 2.42 13.65 -4.42
CA ASP A 126 1.34 13.03 -3.66
C ASP A 126 0.59 14.09 -2.84
N VAL A 127 -0.53 14.57 -3.40
CA VAL A 127 -1.34 15.65 -2.85
C VAL A 127 -2.30 15.10 -1.79
N GLY A 128 -1.99 15.36 -0.51
CA GLY A 128 -2.69 14.78 0.64
C GLY A 128 -2.18 13.36 0.93
N CYS A 129 -0.88 13.22 1.14
CA CYS A 129 -0.21 11.93 1.26
C CYS A 129 -0.61 11.13 2.52
N GLY A 130 -1.20 11.78 3.52
CA GLY A 130 -1.47 11.19 4.83
C GLY A 130 -0.21 10.58 5.44
N GLN A 131 -0.28 9.31 5.83
CA GLN A 131 0.86 8.56 6.36
C GLN A 131 1.78 8.00 5.26
N GLY A 132 1.56 8.35 3.99
CA GLY A 132 2.48 8.09 2.88
C GLY A 132 2.35 6.73 2.19
N ARG A 133 1.22 6.04 2.29
CA ARG A 133 1.03 4.70 1.66
C ARG A 133 1.32 4.68 0.15
N ASN A 134 1.05 5.80 -0.54
CA ASN A 134 1.32 5.95 -1.96
C ASN A 134 2.73 6.49 -2.15
N SER A 135 3.13 7.54 -1.42
CA SER A 135 4.47 8.13 -1.51
C SER A 135 5.59 7.11 -1.31
N LEU A 136 5.47 6.25 -0.30
CA LEU A 136 6.44 5.19 0.00
C LEU A 136 6.54 4.16 -1.14
N TYR A 137 5.39 3.74 -1.68
CA TYR A 137 5.36 2.81 -2.81
C TYR A 137 5.92 3.44 -4.08
N LEU A 138 5.55 4.68 -4.41
CA LEU A 138 6.08 5.40 -5.57
C LEU A 138 7.60 5.56 -5.47
N SER A 139 8.13 5.90 -4.29
CA SER A 139 9.58 5.98 -4.05
C SER A 139 10.27 4.63 -4.28
N GLN A 140 9.64 3.52 -3.84
CA GLN A 140 10.10 2.16 -4.12
C GLN A 140 10.10 1.83 -5.63
N GLN A 141 9.18 2.41 -6.40
CA GLN A 141 9.12 2.28 -7.87
C GLN A 141 10.06 3.28 -8.59
N GLY A 142 10.94 3.96 -7.86
CA GLY A 142 12.01 4.78 -8.43
C GLY A 142 11.70 6.27 -8.55
N PHE A 143 10.49 6.71 -8.17
CA PHE A 143 10.13 8.13 -8.15
C PHE A 143 10.88 8.92 -7.08
N GLU A 144 11.11 10.19 -7.38
CA GLU A 144 11.36 11.22 -6.39
C GLU A 144 10.03 11.90 -6.07
N VAL A 145 9.62 11.89 -4.81
CA VAL A 145 8.24 12.19 -4.41
C VAL A 145 8.21 13.41 -3.50
N ASP A 146 7.53 14.46 -3.93
CA ASP A 146 7.01 15.48 -3.03
C ASP A 146 5.71 14.96 -2.39
N ALA A 147 5.66 14.91 -1.06
CA ALA A 147 4.52 14.38 -0.31
C ALA A 147 3.96 15.46 0.61
N TRP A 148 2.74 15.91 0.32
CA TRP A 148 2.10 17.03 1.00
C TRP A 148 0.94 16.58 1.85
N ASP A 149 0.85 17.06 3.08
CA ASP A 149 -0.33 16.88 3.92
C ASP A 149 -0.48 18.05 4.90
N VAL A 150 -1.71 18.30 5.37
CA VAL A 150 -1.95 19.33 6.39
C VAL A 150 -1.67 18.81 7.81
N ASN A 151 -1.78 17.49 8.01
CA ASN A 151 -1.73 16.85 9.32
C ASN A 151 -0.28 16.56 9.75
N PRO A 152 0.26 17.28 10.76
CA PRO A 152 1.64 17.12 11.19
C PRO A 152 1.91 15.73 11.79
N GLN A 153 0.93 15.05 12.38
CA GLN A 153 1.11 13.72 12.95
C GLN A 153 1.28 12.65 11.86
N SER A 154 0.53 12.78 10.77
CA SER A 154 0.67 11.90 9.60
C SER A 154 2.04 12.06 8.95
N LEU A 155 2.49 13.31 8.78
CA LEU A 155 3.83 13.61 8.27
C LEU A 155 4.93 13.11 9.21
N GLN A 156 4.77 13.28 10.52
CA GLN A 156 5.73 12.74 11.49
C GLN A 156 5.83 11.21 11.41
N LYS A 157 4.70 10.51 11.24
CA LYS A 157 4.70 9.05 11.07
C LYS A 157 5.41 8.64 9.79
N LEU A 158 5.19 9.37 8.69
CA LEU A 158 5.87 9.13 7.43
C LEU A 158 7.39 9.40 7.54
N GLN A 159 7.79 10.50 8.19
CA GLN A 159 9.20 10.82 8.45
C GLN A 159 9.92 9.70 9.21
N GLN A 160 9.29 9.13 10.24
CA GLN A 160 9.85 7.99 10.98
C GLN A 160 10.09 6.76 10.09
N ILE A 161 9.18 6.50 9.14
CA ILE A 161 9.32 5.38 8.20
C ILE A 161 10.44 5.67 7.20
N ILE A 162 10.51 6.90 6.68
CA ILE A 162 11.57 7.35 5.77
C ILE A 162 12.95 7.14 6.42
N GLU A 163 13.11 7.57 7.67
CA GLU A 163 14.35 7.40 8.45
C GLU A 163 14.68 5.93 8.70
N ALA A 164 13.69 5.13 9.12
CA ALA A 164 13.89 3.71 9.42
C ALA A 164 14.25 2.88 8.18
N GLU A 165 13.77 3.27 7.00
CA GLU A 165 14.05 2.62 5.72
C GLU A 165 15.23 3.25 4.96
N GLY A 166 15.78 4.37 5.45
CA GLY A 166 16.85 5.11 4.77
C GLY A 166 16.43 5.68 3.40
N ILE A 167 15.16 6.04 3.24
CA ILE A 167 14.61 6.57 1.99
C ILE A 167 15.09 8.01 1.81
N GLN A 168 15.69 8.32 0.64
CA GLN A 168 16.23 9.65 0.34
C GLN A 168 15.38 10.43 -0.67
N LYS A 169 14.40 9.78 -1.29
CA LYS A 169 13.65 10.28 -2.45
C LYS A 169 12.23 10.74 -2.09
N ILE A 170 11.97 11.05 -0.82
CA ILE A 170 10.67 11.58 -0.39
C ILE A 170 10.91 12.89 0.35
N HIS A 171 10.28 13.96 -0.12
CA HIS A 171 10.37 15.30 0.43
C HIS A 171 9.02 15.70 1.04
N LEU A 172 9.00 15.85 2.36
CA LEU A 172 7.77 16.17 3.09
C LEU A 172 7.53 17.67 3.12
N GLN A 173 6.28 18.09 2.89
CA GLN A 173 5.86 19.46 3.15
C GLN A 173 4.52 19.48 3.87
N GLN A 174 4.46 20.22 4.98
CA GLN A 174 3.19 20.50 5.62
C GLN A 174 2.48 21.64 4.86
N ARG A 175 1.33 21.33 4.25
CA ARG A 175 0.58 22.28 3.45
C ARG A 175 -0.91 22.20 3.73
N ASP A 176 -1.53 23.37 3.93
CA ASP A 176 -2.97 23.52 3.88
C ASP A 176 -3.39 23.94 2.47
N LEU A 177 -4.00 23.00 1.75
CA LEU A 177 -4.43 23.22 0.36
C LEU A 177 -5.59 24.22 0.26
N ASN A 178 -6.39 24.41 1.33
CA ASN A 178 -7.45 25.43 1.35
C ASN A 178 -6.86 26.83 1.51
N ALA A 179 -5.71 26.97 2.18
CA ALA A 179 -5.01 28.24 2.31
C ALA A 179 -4.20 28.57 1.04
N ASP A 180 -3.50 27.59 0.48
CA ASP A 180 -2.68 27.78 -0.72
C ASP A 180 -2.59 26.48 -1.57
N PRO A 181 -3.36 26.38 -2.67
CA PRO A 181 -3.32 25.24 -3.57
C PRO A 181 -2.20 25.33 -4.63
N SER A 182 -1.33 26.34 -4.59
CA SER A 182 -0.34 26.59 -5.64
C SER A 182 0.69 25.47 -5.78
N ILE A 183 1.04 25.12 -7.03
CA ILE A 183 2.06 24.11 -7.33
C ILE A 183 3.14 24.75 -8.19
N THR A 184 4.35 24.87 -7.63
CA THR A 184 5.48 25.53 -8.30
C THR A 184 6.38 24.55 -9.07
N GLY A 185 6.37 23.27 -8.68
CA GLY A 185 7.15 22.21 -9.29
C GLY A 185 6.63 21.75 -10.65
N ARG A 186 7.37 20.82 -11.26
CA ARG A 186 6.97 20.11 -12.47
C ARG A 186 7.10 18.61 -12.25
N TYR A 187 6.05 17.88 -12.58
CA TYR A 187 5.91 16.47 -12.21
C TYR A 187 5.55 15.60 -13.41
N ASP A 188 6.09 14.40 -13.43
CA ASP A 188 5.75 13.35 -14.39
C ASP A 188 4.50 12.59 -13.92
N PHE A 189 4.23 12.61 -12.61
CA PHE A 189 3.03 12.01 -12.03
C PHE A 189 2.49 12.85 -10.86
N ILE A 190 1.20 13.19 -10.86
CA ILE A 190 0.55 13.79 -9.69
C ILE A 190 -0.62 12.91 -9.28
N CYS A 191 -0.68 12.52 -8.00
CA CYS A 191 -1.80 11.76 -7.46
C CYS A 191 -2.49 12.51 -6.32
N CYS A 192 -3.82 12.38 -6.25
CA CYS A 192 -4.64 12.86 -5.16
C CYS A 192 -5.76 11.83 -4.92
N THR A 193 -5.51 10.87 -4.03
CA THR A 193 -6.42 9.75 -3.79
C THR A 193 -7.10 9.86 -2.43
N VAL A 194 -8.42 10.04 -2.41
CA VAL A 194 -9.26 10.04 -1.19
C VAL A 194 -8.95 11.25 -0.27
N VAL A 195 -8.70 12.42 -0.88
CA VAL A 195 -8.34 13.68 -0.18
C VAL A 195 -9.29 14.82 -0.50
N MET A 196 -9.63 15.02 -1.79
CA MET A 196 -10.41 16.20 -2.23
C MET A 196 -11.76 16.36 -1.52
N MET A 197 -12.34 15.28 -0.98
CA MET A 197 -13.58 15.35 -0.21
C MET A 197 -13.44 16.05 1.16
N PHE A 198 -12.22 16.33 1.61
CA PHE A 198 -11.92 17.09 2.82
C PHE A 198 -11.54 18.55 2.52
N LEU A 199 -11.49 18.95 1.24
CA LEU A 199 -11.23 20.32 0.83
C LEU A 199 -12.52 21.12 0.77
N GLU A 200 -12.40 22.43 0.96
CA GLU A 200 -13.52 23.33 0.69
C GLU A 200 -13.80 23.39 -0.81
N ALA A 201 -15.09 23.43 -1.20
CA ALA A 201 -15.48 23.43 -2.60
C ALA A 201 -14.78 24.51 -3.48
N PRO A 202 -14.53 25.75 -2.99
CA PRO A 202 -13.79 26.76 -3.75
C PRO A 202 -12.34 26.38 -4.07
N THR A 203 -11.73 25.46 -3.31
CA THR A 203 -10.33 25.04 -3.46
C THR A 203 -10.13 24.05 -4.61
N VAL A 204 -11.13 23.19 -4.87
CA VAL A 204 -10.92 21.99 -5.70
C VAL A 204 -10.62 22.31 -7.16
N LYS A 205 -11.39 23.21 -7.80
CA LYS A 205 -11.15 23.58 -9.20
C LYS A 205 -9.80 24.30 -9.39
N PRO A 206 -9.44 25.29 -8.56
CA PRO A 206 -8.09 25.88 -8.56
C PRO A 206 -6.98 24.84 -8.38
N LEU A 207 -7.12 23.91 -7.43
CA LEU A 207 -6.13 22.86 -7.20
C LEU A 207 -5.95 21.95 -8.44
N ILE A 208 -7.04 21.52 -9.08
CA ILE A 208 -6.97 20.72 -10.30
C ILE A 208 -6.27 21.49 -11.42
N ALA A 209 -6.56 22.78 -11.59
CA ALA A 209 -5.87 23.61 -12.57
C ALA A 209 -4.36 23.71 -12.27
N GLN A 210 -3.97 23.84 -11.00
CA GLN A 210 -2.57 23.82 -10.59
C GLN A 210 -1.91 22.46 -10.90
N MET A 211 -2.59 21.34 -10.61
CA MET A 211 -2.10 20.00 -10.93
C MET A 211 -1.87 19.86 -12.43
N GLN A 212 -2.85 20.25 -13.25
CA GLN A 212 -2.75 20.21 -14.71
C GLN A 212 -1.58 21.07 -15.23
N GLN A 213 -1.41 22.28 -14.71
CA GLN A 213 -0.33 23.18 -15.10
C GLN A 213 1.05 22.61 -14.76
N ALA A 214 1.17 21.99 -13.57
CA ALA A 214 2.41 21.42 -13.05
C ALA A 214 2.78 20.05 -13.68
N THR A 215 1.86 19.39 -14.36
CA THR A 215 2.13 18.09 -15.00
C THR A 215 2.93 18.28 -16.29
N ASN A 216 4.01 17.54 -16.50
CA ASN A 216 4.77 17.58 -17.75
C ASN A 216 3.94 17.06 -18.93
N VAL A 217 4.28 17.45 -20.17
CA VAL A 217 3.73 16.80 -21.37
C VAL A 217 4.10 15.32 -21.32
N ASN A 218 3.15 14.43 -21.63
CA ASN A 218 3.19 12.98 -21.41
C ASN A 218 3.14 12.52 -19.94
N GLY A 219 3.12 13.45 -18.98
CA GLY A 219 2.91 13.15 -17.56
C GLY A 219 1.44 12.84 -17.26
N PHE A 220 1.18 12.34 -16.06
CA PHE A 220 -0.13 11.80 -15.67
C PHE A 220 -0.68 12.40 -14.39
N ASN A 221 -2.01 12.54 -14.33
CA ASN A 221 -2.74 12.79 -13.11
C ASN A 221 -3.62 11.59 -12.75
N LEU A 222 -3.62 11.23 -11.45
CA LEU A 222 -4.54 10.26 -10.86
C LEU A 222 -5.35 10.92 -9.75
N ILE A 223 -6.68 10.95 -9.90
CA ILE A 223 -7.61 11.47 -8.90
C ILE A 223 -8.61 10.38 -8.53
N VAL A 224 -8.85 10.22 -7.22
CA VAL A 224 -9.94 9.41 -6.68
C VAL A 224 -10.64 10.23 -5.62
N CYS A 225 -11.92 10.55 -5.81
CA CYS A 225 -12.67 11.39 -4.88
C CYS A 225 -14.13 10.92 -4.76
N ALA A 226 -14.71 11.07 -3.57
CA ALA A 226 -16.11 10.76 -3.34
C ALA A 226 -17.04 11.65 -4.20
N MET A 227 -18.19 11.08 -4.56
CA MET A 227 -19.24 11.76 -5.32
C MET A 227 -20.50 11.96 -4.51
N ASP A 228 -21.34 12.90 -4.95
CA ASP A 228 -22.67 13.14 -4.42
C ASP A 228 -23.73 12.87 -5.48
N THR A 229 -24.32 11.67 -5.42
CA THR A 229 -25.27 11.10 -6.39
C THR A 229 -26.63 10.84 -5.75
N ASP A 230 -27.70 10.87 -6.55
CA ASP A 230 -29.09 10.76 -6.04
C ASP A 230 -29.37 9.43 -5.30
N ASP A 231 -28.74 8.33 -5.73
CA ASP A 231 -28.92 7.00 -5.17
C ASP A 231 -28.01 6.72 -3.95
N ILE A 232 -26.80 7.29 -3.94
CA ILE A 232 -25.89 7.27 -2.78
C ILE A 232 -25.39 8.71 -2.48
N PRO A 233 -26.12 9.46 -1.65
CA PRO A 233 -25.71 10.81 -1.26
C PRO A 233 -24.35 10.83 -0.56
N VAL A 234 -23.64 11.94 -0.67
CA VAL A 234 -22.34 12.13 0.00
C VAL A 234 -22.45 12.08 1.52
N GLN A 235 -21.37 11.66 2.18
CA GLN A 235 -21.26 11.75 3.63
C GLN A 235 -21.36 13.21 4.11
N PRO A 236 -22.09 13.49 5.21
CA PRO A 236 -22.36 14.84 5.66
C PRO A 236 -21.13 15.61 6.15
N ASP A 237 -20.04 14.91 6.48
CA ASP A 237 -18.77 15.50 6.93
C ASP A 237 -17.78 15.80 5.80
N PHE A 238 -18.15 15.55 4.54
CA PHE A 238 -17.34 15.93 3.38
C PHE A 238 -17.74 17.32 2.87
N PRO A 239 -16.88 18.35 2.96
CA PRO A 239 -17.20 19.68 2.45
C PRO A 239 -17.26 19.76 0.91
N PHE A 240 -16.77 18.73 0.23
CA PHE A 240 -16.79 18.61 -1.23
C PHE A 240 -17.06 17.18 -1.69
N ALA A 241 -17.75 17.04 -2.81
CA ALA A 241 -17.83 15.82 -3.60
C ALA A 241 -18.17 16.16 -5.05
N PHE A 242 -17.69 15.35 -5.98
CA PHE A 242 -17.99 15.55 -7.39
C PHE A 242 -19.44 15.19 -7.74
N LYS A 243 -19.99 15.91 -8.71
CA LYS A 243 -21.19 15.47 -9.45
C LYS A 243 -20.82 14.58 -10.62
N ALA A 244 -21.80 13.84 -11.13
CA ALA A 244 -21.63 12.99 -12.30
C ALA A 244 -21.07 13.79 -13.49
N GLY A 245 -20.01 13.28 -14.10
CA GLY A 245 -19.28 13.88 -15.21
C GLY A 245 -18.41 15.10 -14.86
N GLU A 246 -18.43 15.59 -13.61
CA GLU A 246 -17.73 16.84 -13.28
C GLU A 246 -16.20 16.69 -13.38
N LEU A 247 -15.64 15.59 -12.87
CA LEU A 247 -14.19 15.38 -12.89
C LEU A 247 -13.66 15.16 -14.31
N SER A 248 -14.34 14.35 -15.14
CA SER A 248 -13.91 14.12 -16.53
C SER A 248 -13.99 15.40 -17.36
N ALA A 249 -15.03 16.23 -17.17
CA ALA A 249 -15.15 17.51 -17.86
C ALA A 249 -14.03 18.50 -17.54
N LEU A 250 -13.48 18.46 -16.32
CA LEU A 250 -12.32 19.30 -15.94
C LEU A 250 -11.02 18.89 -16.66
N TYR A 251 -10.95 17.67 -17.19
CA TYR A 251 -9.81 17.15 -17.94
C TYR A 251 -10.08 17.11 -19.47
N ASP A 252 -10.98 17.97 -19.96
CA ASP A 252 -11.14 18.18 -21.40
C ASP A 252 -9.79 18.54 -22.05
N GLY A 253 -9.53 17.96 -23.22
CA GLY A 253 -8.25 18.09 -23.91
C GLY A 253 -7.10 17.23 -23.37
N TRP A 254 -7.30 16.43 -22.31
CA TRP A 254 -6.34 15.39 -21.89
C TRP A 254 -6.70 14.03 -22.48
N ASN A 255 -5.71 13.14 -22.60
CA ASN A 255 -5.97 11.75 -22.93
C ASN A 255 -6.41 10.98 -21.67
N ILE A 256 -7.70 10.71 -21.54
CA ILE A 256 -8.25 9.95 -20.41
C ILE A 256 -7.97 8.46 -20.63
N VAL A 257 -7.02 7.91 -19.88
CA VAL A 257 -6.64 6.49 -19.93
C VAL A 257 -7.66 5.63 -19.19
N LYS A 258 -8.18 6.13 -18.06
CA LYS A 258 -9.26 5.49 -17.31
C LYS A 258 -10.17 6.55 -16.69
N TYR A 259 -11.48 6.31 -16.80
CA TYR A 259 -12.49 7.03 -16.05
C TYR A 259 -13.64 6.11 -15.67
N ASN A 260 -14.06 6.16 -14.42
CA ASN A 260 -15.32 5.58 -13.97
C ASN A 260 -15.87 6.36 -12.76
N GLU A 261 -17.13 6.08 -12.45
CA GLU A 261 -17.87 6.63 -11.32
C GLU A 261 -18.46 5.47 -10.51
N ASP A 262 -17.66 4.42 -10.31
CA ASP A 262 -18.13 3.16 -9.72
C ASP A 262 -18.35 3.28 -8.21
N ILE A 263 -19.13 2.36 -7.65
CA ILE A 263 -19.31 2.23 -6.20
C ILE A 263 -18.03 1.63 -5.59
N GLY A 264 -17.47 2.32 -4.61
CA GLY A 264 -16.38 1.84 -3.77
C GLY A 264 -16.75 1.82 -2.29
N GLU A 265 -15.77 1.51 -1.46
CA GLU A 265 -15.91 1.45 -0.01
C GLU A 265 -14.92 2.39 0.68
N LEU A 266 -15.41 3.18 1.63
CA LEU A 266 -14.55 3.95 2.53
C LEU A 266 -13.86 3.02 3.54
N HIS A 267 -12.73 3.49 4.10
CA HIS A 267 -12.07 2.81 5.22
C HIS A 267 -12.90 2.84 6.51
N ARG A 268 -13.80 3.82 6.65
CA ARG A 268 -14.72 3.92 7.79
C ARG A 268 -15.87 2.92 7.67
N VAL A 269 -16.37 2.49 8.83
CA VAL A 269 -17.47 1.55 8.94
C VAL A 269 -18.72 2.21 9.53
N ASP A 270 -19.89 1.66 9.19
CA ASP A 270 -21.16 2.02 9.79
C ASP A 270 -21.31 1.45 11.22
N LYS A 271 -22.48 1.67 11.84
CA LYS A 271 -22.78 1.18 13.20
C LYS A 271 -22.80 -0.35 13.30
N GLN A 272 -22.91 -1.04 12.18
CA GLN A 272 -22.95 -2.49 12.05
C GLN A 272 -21.57 -3.08 11.72
N GLY A 273 -20.54 -2.22 11.57
CA GLY A 273 -19.18 -2.65 11.25
C GLY A 273 -18.96 -2.91 9.75
N ASN A 274 -19.93 -2.60 8.88
CA ASN A 274 -19.75 -2.73 7.43
C ASN A 274 -19.09 -1.47 6.89
N ARG A 275 -18.24 -1.61 5.87
CA ARG A 275 -17.66 -0.45 5.20
C ARG A 275 -18.74 0.38 4.52
N ILE A 276 -18.61 1.70 4.63
CA ILE A 276 -19.56 2.63 4.03
C ILE A 276 -19.33 2.67 2.52
N ARG A 277 -20.38 2.45 1.73
CA ARG A 277 -20.35 2.53 0.27
C ARG A 277 -20.56 3.97 -0.20
N GLN A 278 -19.85 4.37 -1.24
CA GLN A 278 -19.96 5.69 -1.89
C GLN A 278 -19.59 5.54 -3.37
N HIS A 279 -20.19 6.34 -4.25
CA HIS A 279 -19.65 6.52 -5.60
C HIS A 279 -18.32 7.27 -5.54
N PHE A 280 -17.34 6.85 -6.36
CA PHE A 280 -16.06 7.53 -6.48
C PHE A 280 -15.77 7.88 -7.93
N ALA A 281 -15.49 9.16 -8.18
CA ALA A 281 -14.94 9.59 -9.45
C ALA A 281 -13.46 9.20 -9.46
N THR A 282 -13.13 8.23 -10.32
CA THR A 282 -11.76 7.74 -10.53
C THR A 282 -11.28 8.15 -11.90
N LEU A 283 -10.24 8.96 -11.95
CA LEU A 283 -9.64 9.46 -13.20
C LEU A 283 -8.15 9.17 -13.22
N PHE A 284 -7.69 8.53 -14.29
CA PHE A 284 -6.28 8.49 -14.68
C PHE A 284 -6.14 9.09 -16.08
N ALA A 285 -5.46 10.22 -16.20
CA ALA A 285 -5.38 11.00 -17.44
C ALA A 285 -3.95 11.44 -17.73
N GLN A 286 -3.59 11.45 -19.01
CA GLN A 286 -2.30 11.86 -19.53
C GLN A 286 -2.38 13.23 -20.19
N ARG A 287 -1.40 14.09 -19.92
CA ARG A 287 -1.25 15.37 -20.59
C ARG A 287 -0.70 15.16 -22.01
N VAL A 288 -1.41 15.69 -23.01
CA VAL A 288 -0.98 15.71 -24.42
C VAL A 288 -0.25 16.99 -24.80
#